data_AF-A0A7Z0TY38-F1
#
_entry.id   AF-A0A7Z0TY38-F1
#
_cell.length_a   1.000
_cell.length_b   1.000
_cell.length_c   1.000
_cell.angle_alpha   90.00
_cell.angle_beta   90.00
_cell.angle_gamma   90.00
#
_symmetry.space_group_name_H-M   'P 1'
#
loop_
_entity.id
_entity.type
_entity.pdbx_description
1 polymer ?
#
loop_
_entity_poly.entity_id
_entity_poly.type
_entity_poly.pdbx_seq_one_letter_code
_entity_poly.pdbx_strand_id
1 'polypeptide(L)'
;MTSNLAVSVSLNVSGQLPIATSAASAQRTADGRVQFENDNYRITAGDNDEVIIFNKGTGESYRIWGDPHVEIDGKHAFDFWGQTTFQLDDGTKVTIETTPWDKGGNGATVASVVTITDGDYGVQISGVDSNTAGDLSFQEFAGGGRVLDAAVRDGNVLLENETGRGFLAVDRDGNIRHVDQAFILATDELKNGGPDFLAHFAEILAFFTGLMSISFNGGLALGTDNPHRVRESAAMPVPWQFSMTLSISA
;
A
#
# COMPACT_ATOMS: atom_id res chain seq x y z
N MET A 1 -6.56 22.15 -36.33
CA MET A 1 -5.64 21.05 -35.97
C MET A 1 -5.39 21.22 -34.47
N THR A 2 -5.96 20.35 -33.64
CA THR A 2 -5.70 20.36 -32.19
C THR A 2 -4.41 19.59 -31.95
N SER A 3 -3.37 20.29 -31.50
CA SER A 3 -2.13 19.67 -31.06
C SER A 3 -2.37 19.13 -29.65
N ASN A 4 -2.55 17.82 -29.52
CA ASN A 4 -2.57 17.19 -28.21
C ASN A 4 -1.14 17.22 -27.65
N LEU A 5 -0.96 17.82 -26.48
CA LEU A 5 0.33 17.84 -25.80
C LEU A 5 0.38 16.59 -24.93
N ALA A 6 1.14 15.59 -25.37
CA ALA A 6 1.43 14.42 -24.56
C ALA A 6 2.73 14.66 -23.79
N VAL A 7 2.64 14.73 -22.46
CA VAL A 7 3.82 14.74 -21.58
C VAL A 7 3.99 13.32 -21.06
N SER A 8 5.06 12.66 -21.50
CA SER A 8 5.48 11.37 -20.97
C SER A 8 6.64 11.59 -19.99
N VAL A 9 6.41 11.28 -18.72
CA VAL A 9 7.46 11.28 -17.70
C VAL A 9 7.86 9.83 -17.46
N SER A 10 9.08 9.47 -17.81
CA SER A 10 9.68 8.18 -17.48
C SER A 10 10.67 8.39 -16.34
N LEU A 11 10.33 7.85 -15.17
CA LEU A 11 11.22 7.83 -14.02
C LEU A 11 11.92 6.46 -13.99
N ASN A 12 13.23 6.46 -14.18
CA ASN A 12 14.07 5.28 -13.94
C ASN A 12 14.83 5.51 -12.64
N VAL A 13 14.48 4.75 -11.61
CA VAL A 13 15.14 4.80 -10.31
C VAL A 13 16.02 3.56 -10.18
N SER A 14 17.30 3.77 -9.91
CA SER A 14 18.29 2.73 -9.69
C SER A 14 19.07 3.10 -8.44
N GLY A 15 19.11 2.20 -7.46
CA GLY A 15 19.72 2.48 -6.17
C GLY A 15 20.26 1.22 -5.51
N GLN A 16 21.24 1.41 -4.64
CA GLN A 16 21.78 0.40 -3.76
C GLN A 16 21.15 0.65 -2.38
N LEU A 17 20.09 -0.08 -2.01
CA LEU A 17 19.46 0.11 -0.70
C LEU A 17 20.28 -0.61 0.38
N PRO A 18 20.53 0.02 1.53
CA PRO A 18 21.08 -0.69 2.68
C PRO A 18 20.14 -1.82 3.07
N ILE A 19 20.69 -2.99 3.41
CA ILE A 19 19.90 -4.08 3.95
C ILE A 19 19.44 -3.66 5.34
N ALA A 20 18.24 -3.10 5.46
CA ALA A 20 17.52 -3.10 6.72
C ALA A 20 16.92 -4.49 6.88
N THR A 21 17.45 -5.27 7.80
CA THR A 21 16.84 -6.51 8.25
C THR A 21 15.58 -6.16 9.03
N SER A 22 14.45 -5.95 8.33
CA SER A 22 13.15 -6.06 8.98
C SER A 22 12.93 -7.53 9.34
N ALA A 23 12.46 -7.80 10.57
CA ALA A 23 12.02 -9.13 10.97
C ALA A 23 10.68 -9.53 10.30
N ALA A 24 10.07 -8.60 9.55
CA ALA A 24 8.86 -8.85 8.79
C ALA A 24 9.05 -9.94 7.73
N SER A 25 8.02 -10.76 7.58
CA SER A 25 7.95 -11.79 6.55
C SER A 25 6.51 -12.07 6.16
N ALA A 26 6.31 -12.58 4.95
CA ALA A 26 5.03 -13.06 4.46
C ALA A 26 5.13 -14.52 4.05
N GLN A 27 4.09 -15.30 4.34
CA GLN A 27 4.03 -16.69 3.96
C GLN A 27 2.59 -17.14 3.72
N ARG A 28 2.44 -18.22 2.95
CA ARG A 28 1.15 -18.91 2.85
C ARG A 28 0.96 -19.85 4.03
N THR A 29 -0.21 -19.79 4.66
CA THR A 29 -0.59 -20.64 5.79
C THR A 29 -1.17 -21.98 5.32
N ALA A 30 -1.31 -22.93 6.24
CA ALA A 30 -1.83 -24.27 5.92
C ALA A 30 -3.30 -24.27 5.45
N ASP A 31 -4.08 -23.28 5.87
CA ASP A 31 -5.46 -23.02 5.44
C ASP A 31 -5.55 -22.20 4.15
N GLY A 32 -4.42 -21.88 3.52
CA GLY A 32 -4.36 -21.26 2.19
C GLY A 32 -4.33 -19.74 2.17
N ARG A 33 -4.47 -19.08 3.33
CA ARG A 33 -4.36 -17.63 3.50
C ARG A 33 -2.92 -17.14 3.35
N VAL A 34 -2.75 -15.84 3.14
CA VAL A 34 -1.45 -15.17 3.24
C VAL A 34 -1.36 -14.54 4.62
N GLN A 35 -0.24 -14.75 5.30
CA GLN A 35 0.08 -14.17 6.60
C GLN A 35 1.35 -13.35 6.50
N PHE A 36 1.23 -12.06 6.77
CA PHE A 36 2.34 -11.20 7.13
C PHE A 36 2.54 -11.23 8.66
N GLU A 37 3.79 -11.21 9.10
CA GLU A 37 4.13 -11.10 10.51
C GLU A 37 5.43 -10.32 10.69
N ASN A 38 5.42 -9.33 11.58
CA ASN A 38 6.60 -8.62 12.09
C ASN A 38 6.70 -8.83 13.61
N ASP A 39 7.34 -7.95 14.38
CA ASP A 39 7.46 -8.11 15.83
C ASP A 39 6.14 -7.85 16.60
N ASN A 40 5.33 -6.89 16.15
CA ASN A 40 4.13 -6.43 16.89
C ASN A 40 2.82 -6.94 16.30
N TYR A 41 2.77 -7.25 15.01
CA TYR A 41 1.54 -7.60 14.31
C TYR A 41 1.61 -8.93 13.59
N ARG A 42 0.45 -9.57 13.50
CA ARG A 42 0.15 -10.62 12.54
C ARG A 42 -1.03 -10.17 11.70
N ILE A 43 -0.85 -10.14 10.38
CA ILE A 43 -1.89 -9.73 9.44
C ILE A 43 -2.17 -10.90 8.51
N THR A 44 -3.43 -11.31 8.38
CA THR A 44 -3.84 -12.40 7.49
C THR A 44 -4.88 -11.94 6.49
N ALA A 45 -4.77 -12.41 5.24
CA ALA A 45 -5.71 -12.15 4.16
C ALA A 45 -6.07 -13.46 3.44
N GLY A 46 -7.36 -13.67 3.15
CA GLY A 46 -7.87 -14.81 2.38
C GLY A 46 -8.58 -14.36 1.09
N ASP A 47 -8.99 -15.28 0.23
CA ASP A 47 -9.80 -15.04 -0.99
C ASP A 47 -11.31 -14.93 -0.71
N ASN A 48 -11.65 -14.42 0.47
CA ASN A 48 -13.01 -14.35 1.00
C ASN A 48 -13.34 -12.96 1.56
N ASP A 49 -12.74 -11.92 0.98
CA ASP A 49 -12.84 -10.50 1.36
C ASP A 49 -12.34 -10.20 2.78
N GLU A 50 -11.68 -11.15 3.43
CA GLU A 50 -11.36 -11.07 4.85
C GLU A 50 -9.89 -10.75 5.10
N VAL A 51 -9.67 -9.66 5.83
CA VAL A 51 -8.38 -9.23 6.35
C VAL A 51 -8.46 -9.17 7.87
N ILE A 52 -7.52 -9.78 8.57
CA ILE A 52 -7.43 -9.75 10.03
C ILE A 52 -6.08 -9.14 10.40
N ILE A 53 -6.10 -8.09 11.22
CA ILE A 53 -4.92 -7.47 11.82
C ILE A 53 -4.97 -7.78 13.31
N PHE A 54 -3.95 -8.46 13.82
CA PHE A 54 -3.84 -8.83 15.22
C PHE A 54 -2.63 -8.14 15.84
N ASN A 55 -2.88 -7.28 16.84
CA ASN A 55 -1.85 -6.64 17.65
C ASN A 55 -1.40 -7.61 18.75
N LYS A 56 -0.14 -8.07 18.70
CA LYS A 56 0.43 -9.03 19.66
C LYS A 56 0.75 -8.39 21.00
N GLY A 57 0.95 -7.08 21.04
CA GLY A 57 1.24 -6.32 22.25
C GLY A 57 -0.02 -6.08 23.09
N THR A 58 -1.09 -5.60 22.46
CA THR A 58 -2.35 -5.26 23.14
C THR A 58 -3.32 -6.45 23.19
N GLY A 59 -3.23 -7.37 22.23
CA GLY A 59 -4.19 -8.45 22.01
C GLY A 59 -5.44 -8.02 21.24
N GLU A 60 -5.51 -6.76 20.78
CA GLU A 60 -6.61 -6.28 19.96
C GLU A 60 -6.62 -6.95 18.58
N SER A 61 -7.83 -7.18 18.08
CA SER A 61 -8.05 -7.76 16.76
C SER A 61 -8.96 -6.87 15.93
N TYR A 62 -8.46 -6.47 14.77
CA TYR A 62 -9.24 -5.77 13.75
C TYR A 62 -9.58 -6.73 12.63
N ARG A 63 -10.86 -6.84 12.30
CA ARG A 63 -11.33 -7.73 11.24
C ARG A 63 -12.09 -6.92 10.22
N ILE A 64 -11.67 -7.02 8.96
CA ILE A 64 -12.29 -6.41 7.79
C ILE A 64 -12.89 -7.54 6.97
N TRP A 65 -14.17 -7.46 6.60
CA TRP A 65 -14.85 -8.53 5.87
C TRP A 65 -16.11 -8.06 5.11
N GLY A 66 -16.55 -8.83 4.11
CA GLY A 66 -17.78 -8.53 3.35
C GLY A 66 -17.70 -7.22 2.58
N ASP A 67 -18.78 -6.44 2.58
CA ASP A 67 -18.76 -5.04 2.12
C ASP A 67 -18.13 -4.15 3.20
N PRO A 68 -16.84 -3.79 3.05
CA PRO A 68 -15.87 -3.82 4.14
C PRO A 68 -16.39 -3.35 5.50
N HIS A 69 -16.83 -4.31 6.30
CA HIS A 69 -17.18 -4.13 7.70
C HIS A 69 -15.92 -4.21 8.55
N VAL A 70 -15.66 -3.19 9.36
CA VAL A 70 -14.59 -3.22 10.35
C VAL A 70 -15.14 -3.58 11.71
N GLU A 71 -14.63 -4.68 12.27
CA GLU A 71 -14.83 -5.07 13.66
C GLU A 71 -13.57 -4.82 14.48
N ILE A 72 -13.75 -4.33 15.71
CA ILE A 72 -12.70 -4.23 16.73
C ILE A 72 -13.10 -5.16 17.86
N ASP A 73 -12.28 -6.17 18.14
CA ASP A 73 -12.53 -7.22 19.15
C ASP A 73 -13.90 -7.90 18.98
N GLY A 74 -14.28 -8.19 17.72
CA GLY A 74 -15.55 -8.82 17.36
C GLY A 74 -16.78 -7.92 17.52
N LYS A 75 -16.59 -6.61 17.68
CA LYS A 75 -17.67 -5.61 17.66
C LYS A 75 -17.54 -4.74 16.43
N HIS A 76 -18.60 -4.68 15.64
CA HIS A 76 -18.70 -3.77 14.52
C HIS A 76 -18.43 -2.32 14.96
N ALA A 77 -17.59 -1.63 14.19
CA ALA A 77 -17.15 -0.26 14.43
C ALA A 77 -17.61 0.69 13.32
N PHE A 78 -17.32 0.36 12.06
CA PHE A 78 -17.68 1.16 10.89
C PHE A 78 -17.52 0.37 9.59
N ASP A 79 -18.11 0.89 8.51
CA ASP A 79 -18.04 0.39 7.14
C ASP A 79 -17.32 1.37 6.23
N PHE A 80 -16.51 0.88 5.30
CA PHE A 80 -15.86 1.69 4.26
C PHE A 80 -16.09 1.11 2.85
N TRP A 81 -16.04 1.99 1.84
CA TRP A 81 -16.19 1.61 0.43
C TRP A 81 -14.93 1.89 -0.36
N GLY A 82 -14.31 3.05 -0.15
CA GLY A 82 -13.09 3.44 -0.82
C GLY A 82 -11.83 2.80 -0.24
N GLN A 83 -10.71 3.00 -0.91
CA GLN A 83 -9.43 2.57 -0.42
C GLN A 83 -9.13 3.19 0.94
N THR A 84 -8.69 2.37 1.90
CA THR A 84 -8.47 2.78 3.29
C THR A 84 -7.16 2.20 3.79
N THR A 85 -6.35 3.02 4.47
CA THR A 85 -5.11 2.61 5.10
C THR A 85 -5.25 2.62 6.61
N PHE A 86 -4.94 1.49 7.23
CA PHE A 86 -4.77 1.36 8.67
C PHE A 86 -3.29 1.53 8.99
N GLN A 87 -2.92 2.65 9.59
CA GLN A 87 -1.58 2.91 10.08
C GLN A 87 -1.49 2.48 11.53
N LEU A 88 -0.69 1.45 11.78
CA LEU A 88 -0.54 0.79 13.06
C LEU A 88 0.50 1.52 13.95
N ASP A 89 0.52 1.21 15.25
CA ASP A 89 1.34 1.94 16.22
C ASP A 89 2.85 1.85 15.95
N ASP A 90 3.31 0.73 15.37
CA ASP A 90 4.71 0.49 15.03
C ASP A 90 5.12 1.11 13.68
N GLY A 91 4.21 1.82 13.03
CA GLY A 91 4.40 2.44 11.72
C GLY A 91 4.10 1.53 10.54
N THR A 92 3.73 0.27 10.76
CA THR A 92 3.23 -0.61 9.70
C THR A 92 1.97 -0.02 9.09
N LYS A 93 1.88 0.04 7.77
CA LYS A 93 0.67 0.45 7.06
C LYS A 93 0.02 -0.75 6.39
N VAL A 94 -1.29 -0.85 6.52
CA VAL A 94 -2.13 -1.84 5.85
C VAL A 94 -3.13 -1.10 4.98
N THR A 95 -2.82 -0.99 3.69
CA THR A 95 -3.69 -0.36 2.70
C THR A 95 -4.56 -1.42 2.04
N ILE A 96 -5.88 -1.24 2.17
CA ILE A 96 -6.89 -2.10 1.56
C ILE A 96 -7.50 -1.35 0.38
N GLU A 97 -7.29 -1.89 -0.81
CA GLU A 97 -7.98 -1.49 -2.03
C GLU A 97 -9.27 -2.30 -2.17
N THR A 98 -10.28 -1.66 -2.74
CA THR A 98 -11.59 -2.27 -2.93
C THR A 98 -11.96 -2.32 -4.40
N THR A 99 -12.76 -3.33 -4.76
CA THR A 99 -13.33 -3.50 -6.10
C THR A 99 -14.84 -3.65 -5.98
N PRO A 100 -15.64 -3.31 -7.02
CA PRO A 100 -17.06 -3.64 -7.02
C PRO A 100 -17.31 -5.12 -6.74
N TRP A 101 -18.36 -5.42 -5.97
CA TRP A 101 -18.76 -6.79 -5.71
C TRP A 101 -19.69 -7.30 -6.81
N ASP A 102 -19.20 -8.20 -7.67
CA ASP A 102 -19.91 -8.67 -8.87
C ASP A 102 -21.23 -9.38 -8.53
N LYS A 103 -21.31 -10.00 -7.34
CA LYS A 103 -22.50 -10.71 -6.86
C LYS A 103 -23.49 -9.77 -6.15
N GLY A 104 -23.07 -8.56 -5.79
CA GLY A 104 -23.86 -7.58 -5.04
C GLY A 104 -24.46 -6.50 -5.92
N GLY A 105 -25.74 -6.65 -6.29
CA GLY A 105 -26.45 -5.70 -7.17
C GLY A 105 -26.68 -4.27 -6.62
N ASN A 106 -26.02 -3.86 -5.53
CA ASN A 106 -26.27 -2.60 -4.79
C ASN A 106 -25.10 -1.61 -4.83
N GLY A 107 -24.08 -1.83 -5.65
CA GLY A 107 -22.89 -0.97 -5.67
C GLY A 107 -22.02 -1.11 -4.41
N ALA A 108 -22.09 -2.28 -3.77
CA ALA A 108 -21.17 -2.67 -2.72
C ALA A 108 -19.79 -2.93 -3.31
N THR A 109 -18.77 -2.75 -2.49
CA THR A 109 -17.37 -3.05 -2.82
C THR A 109 -16.87 -4.13 -1.87
N VAL A 110 -15.82 -4.85 -2.25
CA VAL A 110 -15.14 -5.88 -1.45
C VAL A 110 -13.63 -5.64 -1.49
N ALA A 111 -12.90 -6.05 -0.46
CA ALA A 111 -11.44 -5.93 -0.42
C ALA A 111 -10.80 -6.82 -1.49
N SER A 112 -9.98 -6.23 -2.38
CA SER A 112 -9.38 -6.94 -3.53
C SER A 112 -7.87 -7.09 -3.45
N VAL A 113 -7.19 -6.02 -3.02
CA VAL A 113 -5.74 -5.97 -2.85
C VAL A 113 -5.43 -5.42 -1.47
N VAL A 114 -4.49 -6.07 -0.78
CA VAL A 114 -3.96 -5.65 0.51
C VAL A 114 -2.48 -5.41 0.36
N THR A 115 -2.06 -4.15 0.51
CA THR A 115 -0.65 -3.78 0.55
C THR A 115 -0.25 -3.54 1.99
N ILE A 116 0.79 -4.23 2.45
CA ILE A 116 1.37 -4.05 3.78
C ILE A 116 2.79 -3.53 3.62
N THR A 117 3.12 -2.43 4.28
CA THR A 117 4.46 -1.84 4.27
C THR A 117 4.97 -1.68 5.71
N ASP A 118 6.19 -2.14 5.94
CA ASP A 118 6.90 -2.06 7.22
C ASP A 118 8.35 -1.66 6.94
N GLY A 119 8.58 -0.34 6.97
CA GLY A 119 9.87 0.26 6.62
C GLY A 119 10.33 -0.13 5.22
N ASP A 120 11.43 -0.87 5.12
CA ASP A 120 12.00 -1.32 3.85
C ASP A 120 11.44 -2.66 3.37
N TYR A 121 10.55 -3.29 4.13
CA TYR A 121 9.85 -4.50 3.70
C TYR A 121 8.41 -4.15 3.29
N GLY A 122 7.90 -4.86 2.28
CA GLY A 122 6.51 -4.74 1.90
C GLY A 122 6.00 -6.01 1.25
N VAL A 123 4.70 -6.21 1.30
CA VAL A 123 4.01 -7.29 0.61
C VAL A 123 2.73 -6.75 -0.02
N GLN A 124 2.46 -7.16 -1.25
CA GLN A 124 1.18 -6.95 -1.90
C GLN A 124 0.47 -8.29 -2.05
N ILE A 125 -0.77 -8.37 -1.57
CA ILE A 125 -1.62 -9.55 -1.61
C ILE A 125 -2.79 -9.23 -2.53
N SER A 126 -2.98 -10.03 -3.58
CA SER A 126 -4.01 -9.82 -4.60
C SER A 126 -4.94 -11.03 -4.68
N GLY A 127 -6.16 -10.84 -5.18
CA GLY A 127 -7.18 -11.90 -5.19
C GLY A 127 -7.76 -12.14 -3.80
N VAL A 128 -7.89 -11.07 -3.01
CA VAL A 128 -8.50 -11.12 -1.67
C VAL A 128 -10.02 -11.16 -1.77
N ASP A 129 -10.60 -10.61 -2.83
CA ASP A 129 -12.05 -10.52 -3.00
C ASP A 129 -12.69 -11.87 -3.34
N SER A 130 -13.96 -12.04 -2.99
CA SER A 130 -14.74 -13.24 -3.31
C SER A 130 -15.34 -13.26 -4.72
N ASN A 131 -14.95 -12.36 -5.64
CA ASN A 131 -15.46 -12.42 -7.02
C ASN A 131 -14.90 -13.64 -7.74
N THR A 132 -13.60 -13.90 -7.54
CA THR A 132 -12.90 -15.08 -8.08
C THR A 132 -12.34 -15.89 -6.92
N ALA A 133 -12.58 -17.21 -6.91
CA ALA A 133 -12.04 -18.09 -5.88
C ALA A 133 -10.74 -18.74 -6.35
N GLY A 134 -9.75 -18.88 -5.46
CA GLY A 134 -8.50 -19.59 -5.70
C GLY A 134 -7.44 -18.82 -6.51
N ASP A 135 -7.59 -17.51 -6.70
CA ASP A 135 -6.61 -16.64 -7.35
C ASP A 135 -5.76 -15.81 -6.37
N LEU A 136 -5.93 -16.03 -5.05
CA LEU A 136 -5.10 -15.43 -4.01
C LEU A 136 -3.61 -15.61 -4.31
N SER A 137 -2.88 -14.51 -4.36
CA SER A 137 -1.44 -14.47 -4.60
C SER A 137 -0.80 -13.37 -3.77
N PHE A 138 0.51 -13.46 -3.55
CA PHE A 138 1.24 -12.38 -2.90
C PHE A 138 2.64 -12.22 -3.50
N GLN A 139 3.14 -10.99 -3.45
CA GLN A 139 4.48 -10.62 -3.88
C GLN A 139 5.17 -9.85 -2.76
N GLU A 140 6.37 -10.31 -2.40
CA GLU A 140 7.22 -9.66 -1.42
C GLU A 140 8.17 -8.67 -2.09
N PHE A 141 8.42 -7.56 -1.40
CA PHE A 141 9.32 -6.48 -1.80
C PHE A 141 10.36 -6.28 -0.70
N ALA A 142 11.21 -7.29 -0.49
CA ALA A 142 12.31 -7.21 0.47
C ALA A 142 13.30 -6.12 0.06
N GLY A 143 13.44 -5.09 0.90
CA GLY A 143 14.21 -3.88 0.60
C GLY A 143 13.46 -2.86 -0.25
N GLY A 144 12.22 -3.12 -0.69
CA GLY A 144 11.42 -2.23 -1.54
C GLY A 144 10.22 -1.60 -0.83
N GLY A 145 10.03 -1.82 0.48
CA GLY A 145 8.84 -1.41 1.24
C GLY A 145 8.49 0.07 1.10
N ARG A 146 9.47 0.98 1.24
CA ARG A 146 9.24 2.43 1.06
C ARG A 146 8.86 2.82 -0.37
N VAL A 147 9.38 2.10 -1.36
CA VAL A 147 9.03 2.34 -2.77
C VAL A 147 7.61 1.86 -3.04
N LEU A 148 7.24 0.70 -2.49
CA LEU A 148 5.88 0.20 -2.53
C LEU A 148 4.91 1.16 -1.83
N ASP A 149 5.27 1.64 -0.63
CA ASP A 149 4.48 2.60 0.14
C ASP A 149 4.26 3.91 -0.61
N ALA A 150 5.29 4.43 -1.28
CA ALA A 150 5.17 5.63 -2.09
C ALA A 150 4.40 5.41 -3.41
N ALA A 151 4.34 4.17 -3.91
CA ALA A 151 3.62 3.84 -5.13
C ALA A 151 2.13 3.52 -4.88
N VAL A 152 1.80 3.13 -3.66
CA VAL A 152 0.43 2.82 -3.24
C VAL A 152 -0.17 4.07 -2.60
N ARG A 153 -1.34 4.44 -3.10
CA ARG A 153 -2.09 5.56 -2.53
C ARG A 153 -2.60 5.16 -1.15
N ASP A 154 -2.73 6.10 -0.22
CA ASP A 154 -3.21 5.74 1.13
C ASP A 154 -4.74 5.78 1.27
N GLY A 155 -5.42 6.57 0.44
CA GLY A 155 -6.86 6.76 0.58
C GLY A 155 -7.22 7.39 1.93
N ASN A 156 -8.25 6.87 2.58
CA ASN A 156 -8.59 7.32 3.93
C ASN A 156 -7.61 6.72 4.95
N VAL A 157 -6.92 7.55 5.73
CA VAL A 157 -5.90 7.09 6.70
C VAL A 157 -6.47 7.05 8.10
N LEU A 158 -6.44 5.87 8.71
CA LEU A 158 -6.89 5.58 10.06
C LEU A 158 -5.69 5.17 10.91
N LEU A 159 -5.38 5.95 11.93
CA LEU A 159 -4.27 5.75 12.86
C LEU A 159 -4.75 4.88 14.02
N GLU A 160 -4.03 3.80 14.34
CA GLU A 160 -4.31 3.01 15.53
C GLU A 160 -4.14 3.86 16.79
N ASN A 161 -5.05 3.69 17.75
CA ASN A 161 -5.01 4.44 18.99
C ASN A 161 -4.04 3.79 19.98
N GLU A 162 -2.79 4.25 20.04
CA GLU A 162 -1.74 3.74 20.93
C GLU A 162 -2.13 3.68 22.42
N THR A 163 -3.09 4.49 22.87
CA THR A 163 -3.47 4.64 24.28
C THR A 163 -4.89 4.20 24.60
N GLY A 164 -5.60 3.68 23.60
CA GLY A 164 -7.01 3.33 23.70
C GLY A 164 -7.37 2.24 22.70
N ARG A 165 -8.65 2.15 22.34
CA ARG A 165 -9.11 1.14 21.40
C ARG A 165 -9.49 1.75 20.06
N GLY A 166 -9.29 0.97 19.00
CA GLY A 166 -9.71 1.32 17.65
C GLY A 166 -8.85 2.41 17.03
N PHE A 167 -9.47 3.22 16.17
CA PHE A 167 -8.74 4.14 15.31
C PHE A 167 -9.08 5.61 15.58
N LEU A 168 -8.09 6.45 15.31
CA LEU A 168 -8.13 7.89 15.26
C LEU A 168 -7.88 8.33 13.82
N ALA A 169 -8.42 9.48 13.44
CA ALA A 169 -8.12 10.07 12.15
C ALA A 169 -8.18 11.59 12.25
N VAL A 170 -7.54 12.26 11.29
CA VAL A 170 -7.54 13.71 11.19
C VAL A 170 -8.66 14.13 10.24
N ASP A 171 -9.59 14.96 10.71
CA ASP A 171 -10.64 15.50 9.87
C ASP A 171 -10.15 16.64 8.95
N ARG A 172 -11.03 17.15 8.08
CA ARG A 172 -10.69 18.23 7.12
C ARG A 172 -10.26 19.53 7.80
N ASP A 173 -10.61 19.72 9.06
CA ASP A 173 -10.25 20.90 9.85
C ASP A 173 -8.94 20.68 10.63
N GLY A 174 -8.29 19.52 10.45
CA GLY A 174 -7.04 19.16 11.12
C GLY A 174 -7.21 18.62 12.54
N ASN A 175 -8.44 18.31 12.97
CA ASN A 175 -8.68 17.81 14.31
C ASN A 175 -8.59 16.28 14.37
N ILE A 176 -7.94 15.78 15.41
CA ILE A 176 -7.91 14.34 15.71
C ILE A 176 -9.26 13.94 16.29
N ARG A 177 -9.87 12.91 15.69
CA ARG A 177 -11.16 12.36 16.10
C ARG A 177 -11.13 10.85 16.12
N HIS A 178 -11.97 10.25 16.97
CA HIS A 178 -12.26 8.83 16.87
C HIS A 178 -12.96 8.52 15.55
N VAL A 179 -12.56 7.41 14.96
CA VAL A 179 -13.16 6.90 13.73
C VAL A 179 -14.47 6.19 14.08
N ASP A 180 -15.55 6.70 13.52
CA ASP A 180 -16.89 6.12 13.57
C ASP A 180 -17.53 6.13 12.18
N GLN A 181 -18.73 5.57 12.04
CA GLN A 181 -19.43 5.55 10.76
C GLN A 181 -19.65 6.94 10.15
N ALA A 182 -19.86 7.97 10.99
CA ALA A 182 -20.10 9.33 10.52
C ALA A 182 -18.81 9.96 9.95
N PHE A 183 -17.67 9.69 10.57
CA PHE A 183 -16.36 10.07 10.04
C PHE A 183 -16.14 9.45 8.66
N ILE A 184 -16.32 8.13 8.54
CA ILE A 184 -16.08 7.44 7.26
C ILE A 184 -17.01 7.95 6.16
N LEU A 185 -18.30 8.13 6.42
CA LEU A 185 -19.21 8.70 5.41
C LEU A 185 -18.76 10.09 4.93
N ALA A 186 -18.18 10.88 5.82
CA ALA A 186 -17.67 12.21 5.48
C ALA A 186 -16.34 12.18 4.72
N THR A 187 -15.50 11.15 4.88
CA THR A 187 -14.16 11.08 4.27
C THR A 187 -14.02 10.05 3.16
N ASP A 188 -14.97 9.13 3.01
CA ASP A 188 -14.91 8.05 2.02
C ASP A 188 -14.88 8.61 0.59
N GLU A 189 -13.87 8.22 -0.16
CA GLU A 189 -13.58 8.80 -1.47
C GLU A 189 -14.57 8.35 -2.54
N LEU A 190 -15.06 7.11 -2.47
CA LEU A 190 -16.06 6.62 -3.41
C LEU A 190 -17.42 7.29 -3.17
N LYS A 191 -17.73 7.65 -1.93
CA LYS A 191 -18.94 8.43 -1.59
C LYS A 191 -18.80 9.92 -1.90
N ASN A 192 -17.58 10.47 -1.83
CA ASN A 192 -17.33 11.91 -1.91
C ASN A 192 -16.74 12.40 -3.24
N GLY A 193 -16.76 11.59 -4.31
CA GLY A 193 -16.48 12.06 -5.68
C GLY A 193 -15.11 11.68 -6.27
N GLY A 194 -14.39 10.74 -5.64
CA GLY A 194 -13.17 10.14 -6.16
C GLY A 194 -11.87 10.87 -5.76
N PRO A 195 -10.70 10.23 -5.91
CA PRO A 195 -9.42 10.74 -5.42
C PRO A 195 -8.85 11.89 -6.27
N ASP A 196 -8.23 12.88 -5.63
CA ASP A 196 -7.43 13.91 -6.31
C ASP A 196 -6.02 13.39 -6.63
N PHE A 197 -5.89 12.84 -7.85
CA PHE A 197 -4.67 12.24 -8.36
C PHE A 197 -3.46 13.21 -8.40
N LEU A 198 -3.69 14.51 -8.59
CA LEU A 198 -2.61 15.50 -8.71
C LEU A 198 -1.99 15.84 -7.35
N ALA A 199 -2.79 15.84 -6.28
CA ALA A 199 -2.31 16.04 -4.92
C ALA A 199 -1.36 14.93 -4.47
N HIS A 200 -1.73 13.67 -4.74
CA HIS A 200 -0.93 12.50 -4.39
C HIS A 200 0.41 12.44 -5.15
N PHE A 201 0.42 12.78 -6.45
CA PHE A 201 1.66 12.82 -7.24
C PHE A 201 2.66 13.87 -6.73
N ALA A 202 2.17 15.02 -6.24
CA ALA A 202 3.03 16.06 -5.67
C ALA A 202 3.71 15.61 -4.37
N GLU A 203 3.04 14.82 -3.53
CA GLU A 203 3.60 14.25 -2.30
C GLU A 203 4.70 13.21 -2.59
N ILE A 204 4.45 12.31 -3.56
CA ILE A 204 5.45 11.35 -4.05
C ILE A 204 6.70 12.08 -4.51
N LEU A 205 6.56 13.12 -5.36
CA LEU A 205 7.69 13.92 -5.83
C LEU A 205 8.43 14.64 -4.70
N ALA A 206 7.71 15.20 -3.73
CA ALA A 206 8.32 15.86 -2.58
C ALA A 206 9.19 14.89 -1.76
N PHE A 207 8.74 13.66 -1.53
CA PHE A 207 9.50 12.62 -0.85
C PHE A 207 10.77 12.21 -1.61
N PHE A 208 10.68 12.03 -2.94
CA PHE A 208 11.83 11.66 -3.77
C PHE A 208 12.85 12.80 -3.95
N THR A 209 12.44 14.08 -3.96
CA THR A 209 13.37 15.21 -4.04
C THR A 209 14.26 15.35 -2.79
N GLY A 210 13.84 14.82 -1.64
CA GLY A 210 14.64 14.78 -0.42
C GLY A 210 15.80 13.78 -0.45
N LEU A 211 15.79 12.81 -1.38
CA LEU A 211 16.76 11.70 -1.43
C LEU A 211 17.48 11.56 -2.79
N MET A 212 17.24 12.43 -3.78
CA MET A 212 17.78 12.29 -5.15
C MET A 212 18.28 13.60 -5.77
N SER A 213 19.40 13.53 -6.50
CA SER A 213 19.76 14.51 -7.53
C SER A 213 19.07 14.16 -8.85
N ILE A 214 18.14 14.99 -9.31
CA ILE A 214 17.46 14.82 -10.60
C ILE A 214 18.40 15.31 -11.71
N SER A 215 18.91 14.40 -12.55
CA SER A 215 19.64 14.76 -13.78
C SER A 215 18.74 14.63 -15.00
N PHE A 216 18.47 15.75 -15.67
CA PHE A 216 17.78 15.75 -16.96
C PHE A 216 18.78 15.38 -18.06
N ASN A 217 18.74 14.14 -18.55
CA ASN A 217 19.56 13.74 -19.70
C ASN A 217 18.77 13.94 -21.01
N GLY A 218 19.07 15.04 -21.70
CA GLY A 218 18.78 15.21 -23.11
C GLY A 218 20.09 15.32 -23.90
N GLY A 219 20.43 14.29 -24.69
CA GLY A 219 21.63 14.31 -25.54
C GLY A 219 21.90 12.99 -26.27
N LEU A 220 22.00 13.07 -27.60
CA LEU A 220 22.30 11.99 -28.56
C LEU A 220 23.78 11.51 -28.53
N ALA A 221 23.95 10.22 -28.87
CA ALA A 221 25.08 9.55 -29.54
C ALA A 221 26.29 8.92 -28.76
N LEU A 222 26.50 7.64 -29.15
CA LEU A 222 27.73 6.87 -29.49
C LEU A 222 28.78 6.50 -28.41
N GLY A 223 29.09 5.20 -28.30
CA GLY A 223 30.38 4.71 -27.79
C GLY A 223 30.41 3.26 -27.29
N THR A 224 31.35 2.47 -27.80
CA THR A 224 31.53 1.00 -27.73
C THR A 224 32.38 0.44 -26.55
N ASP A 225 32.08 -0.81 -26.17
CA ASP A 225 32.90 -1.95 -25.67
C ASP A 225 33.92 -1.88 -24.48
N ASN A 226 33.61 -2.68 -23.43
CA ASN A 226 34.32 -3.84 -22.78
C ASN A 226 35.81 -3.76 -22.29
N PRO A 227 36.39 -4.71 -21.50
CA PRO A 227 35.94 -5.54 -20.35
C PRO A 227 36.90 -5.53 -19.11
N HIS A 228 36.53 -6.30 -18.07
CA HIS A 228 37.34 -6.95 -16.99
C HIS A 228 37.59 -6.24 -15.64
N ARG A 229 37.02 -6.83 -14.57
CA ARG A 229 37.77 -7.22 -13.35
C ARG A 229 37.02 -8.29 -12.54
N VAL A 230 37.76 -9.28 -12.03
CA VAL A 230 37.29 -10.29 -11.07
C VAL A 230 37.82 -9.96 -9.68
N ARG A 231 36.93 -9.99 -8.67
CA ARG A 231 37.05 -10.53 -7.29
C ARG A 231 36.28 -9.66 -6.30
N GLU A 232 35.32 -10.28 -5.61
CA GLU A 232 35.29 -10.52 -4.15
C GLU A 232 33.85 -10.88 -3.72
N SER A 233 33.68 -11.97 -2.96
CA SER A 233 32.38 -12.41 -2.46
C SER A 233 32.03 -11.61 -1.20
N ALA A 234 31.48 -10.41 -1.39
CA ALA A 234 30.65 -9.75 -0.40
C ALA A 234 29.18 -9.97 -0.81
N ALA A 235 28.26 -10.08 0.16
CA ALA A 235 26.83 -10.09 -0.13
C ALA A 235 26.50 -8.87 -0.99
N MET A 236 26.22 -9.11 -2.27
CA MET A 236 25.98 -8.06 -3.25
C MET A 236 24.63 -7.43 -2.89
N PRO A 237 24.53 -6.10 -2.79
CA PRO A 237 23.23 -5.46 -2.70
C PRO A 237 22.45 -5.80 -3.97
N VAL A 238 21.18 -6.15 -3.83
CA VAL A 238 20.34 -6.55 -4.97
C VAL A 238 20.09 -5.31 -5.82
N PRO A 239 20.59 -5.24 -7.06
CA PRO A 239 20.25 -4.15 -7.95
C PRO A 239 18.77 -4.29 -8.29
N TRP A 240 17.99 -3.26 -7.97
CA TRP A 240 16.60 -3.17 -8.40
C TRP A 240 16.45 -2.00 -9.38
N GLN A 241 15.55 -2.19 -10.33
CA GLN A 241 15.21 -1.19 -11.32
C GLN A 241 13.69 -1.03 -11.28
N PHE A 242 13.23 0.17 -10.95
CA PHE A 242 11.83 0.55 -11.07
C PHE A 242 11.70 1.51 -12.26
N SER A 243 10.76 1.21 -13.15
CA SER A 243 10.43 2.06 -14.27
C SER A 243 8.94 2.37 -14.22
N MET A 244 8.62 3.65 -14.08
CA MET A 244 7.25 4.14 -14.20
C MET A 244 7.19 5.12 -15.36
N THR A 245 6.26 4.87 -16.29
CA THR A 245 5.99 5.75 -17.42
C THR A 245 4.58 6.29 -17.27
N LEU A 246 4.47 7.58 -16.97
CA LEU A 246 3.19 8.28 -16.93
C LEU A 246 3.02 9.07 -18.22
N SER A 247 1.94 8.79 -18.96
CA SER A 247 1.57 9.55 -20.16
C SER A 247 0.35 10.41 -19.87
N ILE A 248 0.53 11.72 -19.86
CA ILE A 248 -0.55 12.69 -19.68
C ILE A 248 -0.87 13.28 -21.04
N SER A 249 -2.10 13.07 -21.51
CA SER A 249 -2.63 13.68 -22.73
C SER A 249 -3.58 14.80 -22.33
N ALA A 250 -3.31 16.03 -22.78
CA ALA A 250 -4.26 17.14 -22.77
C ALA A 250 -4.80 17.39 -24.19
#